data_AF-A0A0F9KSZ7-F1
#
_entry.id   AF-A0A0F9KSZ7-F1
#
_cell.length_a   1.000
_cell.length_b   1.000
_cell.length_c   1.000
_cell.angle_alpha   90.00
_cell.angle_beta   90.00
_cell.angle_gamma   90.00
#
_symmetry.space_group_name_H-M   'P 1'
#
loop_
_entity.id
_entity.type
_entity.pdbx_description
1 polymer ?
#
loop_
_entity_poly.entity_id
_entity_poly.type
_entity_poly.pdbx_seq_one_letter_code
_entity_poly.pdbx_strand_id
1 'polypeptide(L)' 'MKLHLSVPPSNHITAQIEITGSKSESNRSLLLRALYPEITIENLSNSDDAEVMEKGLQIENGTVDIHHAGTAMR' A
#
# COMPACT_ATOMS: atom_id res chain seq x y z
N MET A 1 -6.01 10.83 20.55
CA MET A 1 -5.10 9.67 20.41
C MET A 1 -5.34 8.71 21.57
N LYS A 2 -5.85 7.49 21.32
CA LYS A 2 -5.94 6.44 22.34
C LYS A 2 -4.66 5.62 22.25
N LEU A 3 -3.81 5.72 23.27
CA LEU A 3 -2.54 5.00 23.30
C LEU A 3 -2.81 3.54 23.68
N HIS A 4 -2.51 2.60 22.80
CA HIS A 4 -2.55 1.17 23.09
C HIS A 4 -1.15 0.71 23.52
N LEU A 5 -0.99 0.47 24.82
CA LEU A 5 0.22 -0.12 25.38
C LEU A 5 -0.10 -1.56 25.80
N SER A 6 0.62 -2.52 25.24
CA SER A 6 0.54 -3.93 25.64
C SER A 6 1.94 -4.45 25.91
N VAL A 7 2.12 -5.08 27.06
CA VAL A 7 3.37 -5.79 27.37
C VAL A 7 3.32 -7.15 26.67
N PRO A 8 4.38 -7.56 25.95
CA PRO A 8 4.43 -8.90 25.39
C PRO A 8 4.31 -9.94 26.51
N PRO A 9 3.48 -10.99 26.36
CA PRO A 9 3.35 -12.03 27.38
C PRO A 9 4.64 -12.88 27.55
N SER A 10 5.60 -12.74 26.63
CA SER A 10 6.84 -13.50 26.56
C SER A 10 7.92 -12.67 25.84
N ASN A 11 9.19 -12.87 26.20
CA ASN A 11 10.35 -12.29 25.49
C ASN A 11 10.65 -13.00 24.16
N HIS A 12 10.05 -14.17 23.92
CA HIS A 12 10.18 -14.93 22.69
C HIS A 12 8.88 -14.83 21.89
N ILE A 13 8.97 -14.32 20.67
CA ILE A 13 7.87 -14.30 19.70
C ILE A 13 8.08 -15.50 18.78
N THR A 14 7.19 -16.50 18.87
CA THR A 14 7.11 -17.61 17.94
C THR A 14 5.88 -17.43 17.07
N ALA A 15 6.07 -16.82 15.90
CA ALA A 15 5.00 -16.53 14.96
C ALA A 15 5.47 -16.72 13.52
N GLN A 16 4.56 -17.17 12.66
CA GLN A 16 4.73 -17.07 11.22
C GLN A 16 4.06 -15.77 10.77
N ILE A 17 4.84 -14.87 10.19
CA ILE A 17 4.36 -13.55 9.76
C ILE A 17 4.44 -13.49 8.25
N GLU A 18 3.31 -13.24 7.61
CA GLU A 18 3.27 -12.92 6.20
C GLU A 18 3.48 -11.42 6.00
N ILE A 19 4.41 -11.07 5.11
CA ILE A 19 4.77 -9.68 4.83
C ILE A 19 4.19 -9.31 3.46
N THR A 20 3.37 -8.27 3.46
CA THR A 20 2.81 -7.72 2.22
C THR A 20 3.90 -7.12 1.34
N GLY A 21 3.58 -6.85 0.07
CA GLY A 21 4.48 -6.20 -0.86
C GLY A 21 5.11 -4.91 -0.34
N SER A 22 6.28 -4.58 -0.91
CA SER A 22 6.95 -3.31 -0.69
C SER A 22 6.08 -2.15 -1.19
N LYS A 23 5.92 -1.12 -0.37
CA LYS A 23 5.18 0.10 -0.74
C LYS A 23 5.72 0.75 -2.01
N SER A 24 7.03 0.95 -2.09
CA SER A 24 7.67 1.60 -3.23
C SER A 24 7.59 0.77 -4.51
N GLU A 25 7.67 -0.56 -4.40
CA GLU A 25 7.51 -1.45 -5.56
C GLU A 25 6.06 -1.56 -6.00
N SER A 26 5.11 -1.60 -5.05
CA SER A 26 3.67 -1.61 -5.34
C SER A 26 3.25 -0.39 -6.14
N ASN A 27 3.66 0.82 -5.73
CA ASN A 27 3.32 2.04 -6.46
C ASN A 27 3.87 2.03 -7.89
N ARG A 28 5.11 1.54 -8.09
CA ARG A 28 5.71 1.43 -9.43
C ARG A 28 5.00 0.40 -10.29
N SER A 29 4.71 -0.78 -9.73
CA SER A 29 3.96 -1.82 -10.42
C SER A 29 2.55 -1.36 -10.79
N LEU A 30 1.87 -0.62 -9.90
CA LEU A 30 0.56 -0.02 -10.17
C LEU A 30 0.61 0.96 -11.34
N LEU A 31 1.63 1.83 -11.38
CA LEU A 31 1.86 2.73 -12.51
C LEU A 31 2.12 1.97 -13.82
N LEU A 32 2.94 0.93 -13.78
CA LEU A 32 3.20 0.07 -14.94
C LEU A 32 1.92 -0.61 -15.42
N ARG A 33 1.07 -1.11 -14.53
CA ARG A 33 -0.23 -1.70 -14.89
C ARG A 33 -1.18 -0.69 -15.54
N ALA A 34 -1.16 0.57 -15.11
CA ALA A 34 -1.95 1.62 -15.76
C ALA A 34 -1.49 1.88 -17.21
N LEU A 35 -0.19 1.75 -17.49
CA LEU A 35 0.38 1.87 -18.83
C LEU A 35 0.23 0.59 -19.67
N TYR A 36 0.24 -0.57 -19.01
CA TYR A 36 0.18 -1.91 -19.60
C TYR A 36 -0.88 -2.75 -18.85
N PRO A 37 -2.17 -2.65 -19.22
CA PRO A 37 -3.28 -3.22 -18.46
C PRO A 37 -3.23 -4.75 -18.27
N GLU A 38 -2.48 -5.45 -19.12
CA GLU A 38 -2.32 -6.91 -19.08
C GLU A 38 -1.45 -7.39 -17.90
N ILE A 39 -0.76 -6.49 -17.19
CA ILE A 39 0.10 -6.84 -16.07
C ILE A 39 -0.74 -7.23 -14.85
N THR A 40 -0.60 -8.47 -14.41
CA THR A 40 -1.09 -8.93 -13.11
C THR A 40 -0.04 -8.65 -12.03
N ILE A 41 -0.48 -8.15 -10.88
CA ILE A 41 0.38 -7.87 -9.74
C ILE A 41 -0.09 -8.74 -8.58
N GLU A 42 0.82 -9.52 -8.01
CA GLU A 42 0.58 -10.31 -6.81
C GLU A 42 1.21 -9.65 -5.59
N ASN A 43 0.65 -9.91 -4.41
CA ASN A 43 1.15 -9.42 -3.13
C ASN A 43 1.40 -7.90 -3.09
N LEU A 44 0.41 -7.09 -3.48
CA LEU A 44 0.49 -5.63 -3.33
C LEU A 44 0.64 -5.24 -1.84
N SER A 45 1.34 -4.14 -1.60
CA SER A 45 1.40 -3.52 -0.29
C SER A 45 0.01 -3.11 0.19
N ASN A 46 -0.32 -3.38 1.44
CA ASN A 46 -1.52 -2.86 2.10
C ASN A 46 -1.30 -1.47 2.73
N SER A 47 -0.25 -0.76 2.33
CA SER A 47 0.01 0.59 2.81
C SER A 47 -0.96 1.61 2.20
N ASP A 48 -1.26 2.66 2.96
CA ASP A 48 -2.13 3.75 2.51
C ASP A 48 -1.69 4.33 1.16
N ASP A 49 -0.37 4.48 0.92
CA ASP A 49 0.12 4.98 -0.38
C ASP A 49 -0.25 4.06 -1.55
N ALA A 50 -0.17 2.75 -1.38
CA ALA A 50 -0.47 1.79 -2.46
C ALA A 50 -1.98 1.74 -2.74
N GLU A 51 -2.81 1.79 -1.69
CA GLU A 51 -4.27 1.79 -1.83
C GLU A 51 -4.76 3.09 -2.50
N VAL A 52 -4.21 4.24 -2.10
CA VAL A 52 -4.52 5.53 -2.74
C VAL A 52 -4.06 5.57 -4.19
N MET A 53 -2.85 5.06 -4.47
CA MET A 53 -2.31 5.00 -5.84
C MET A 53 -3.23 4.17 -6.75
N GLU A 54 -3.65 2.99 -6.30
CA GLU A 54 -4.53 2.11 -7.08
C GLU A 54 -5.87 2.78 -7.40
N LYS A 55 -6.51 3.41 -6.41
CA LYS A 55 -7.77 4.14 -6.61
C LYS A 55 -7.59 5.35 -7.51
N GLY A 56 -6.51 6.11 -7.32
CA GLY A 56 -6.23 7.32 -8.09
C GLY A 56 -6.01 7.05 -9.57
N LEU A 57 -5.31 5.96 -9.91
CA LEU A 57 -5.07 5.55 -11.30
C LEU A 57 -6.34 5.12 -12.04
N GLN A 58 -7.43 4.80 -11.35
CA GLN A 58 -8.73 4.45 -11.95
C GLN A 58 -9.61 5.67 -12.25
N ILE A 59 -9.23 6.87 -11.78
CA ILE A 59 -10.01 8.09 -11.98
C ILE A 59 -9.58 8.76 -13.28
N GLU A 60 -10.45 8.72 -14.30
CA GLU A 60 -10.16 9.34 -15.60
C GLU A 60 -10.40 10.86 -15.62
N ASN A 61 -11.34 11.36 -14.80
CA ASN A 61 -11.72 12.77 -14.74
C ASN A 61 -12.10 13.18 -13.32
N GLY A 62 -11.76 14.40 -12.92
CA GLY A 62 -12.11 14.96 -11.61
C GLY A 62 -10.91 15.08 -10.67
N THR A 63 -11.14 14.88 -9.37
CA THR A 63 -10.13 15.07 -8.32
C THR A 63 -9.66 13.72 -7.79
N VAL A 64 -8.35 13.51 -7.79
CA VAL A 64 -7.70 12.40 -7.07
C VAL A 64 -7.33 12.89 -5.67
N ASP A 65 -8.04 12.39 -4.65
CA ASP A 65 -7.74 12.71 -3.25
C ASP A 65 -6.66 11.77 -2.71
N ILE A 66 -5.46 12.31 -2.52
CA ILE A 66 -4.29 11.56 -2.07
C ILE A 66 -4.11 11.52 -0.55
N HIS A 67 -4.93 12.23 0.24
CA HIS A 67 -4.75 12.39 1.69
C HIS A 67 -3.27 12.69 2.06
N HIS A 68 -2.62 11.79 2.80
CA HIS A 68 -1.22 11.88 3.24
C HIS A 68 -0.26 11.01 2.41
N ALA A 69 -0.75 10.33 1.37
CA ALA A 69 0.02 9.43 0.50
C ALA A 69 0.86 10.22 -0.52
N GLY A 70 1.84 10.98 -0.03
CA GLY A 70 2.66 11.85 -0.87
C GLY A 70 3.45 11.11 -1.96
N THR A 71 3.63 9.78 -1.87
CA THR A 71 4.31 8.98 -2.90
C THR A 71 3.36 8.60 -4.04
N ALA A 72 2.04 8.59 -3.81
CA ALA A 72 1.06 8.31 -4.86
C ALA A 72 0.93 9.48 -5.86
N MET A 73 1.37 10.68 -5.47
CA MET A 73 1.28 11.88 -6.29
C MET A 73 2.50 12.11 -7.22
N ARG A 74 3.70 11.70 -6.78
CA ARG A 74 4.96 12.02 -7.47
C ARG A 74 5.29 10.99 -8.53
#